data_AF-I0XB94-F1
#
_entry.id   AF-I0XB94-F1
#
_cell.length_a   1.000
_cell.length_b   1.000
_cell.length_c   1.000
_cell.angle_alpha   90.00
_cell.angle_beta   90.00
_cell.angle_gamma   90.00
#
_symmetry.space_group_name_H-M   'P 1'
#
loop_
_entity.id
_entity.type
_entity.pdbx_description
1 polymer ?
#
loop_
_entity_poly.entity_id
_entity_poly.type
_entity_poly.pdbx_seq_one_letter_code
_entity_poly.pdbx_strand_id
1 'polypeptide(L)'
;MCDNSWLEDDSDSELKSMIYKRDFADEPYYIYLKKAKPYNHLDIDFCGDCDFTALFGSGKSLEFEIRSNQKDLAMDLYFMQQEVNGAGKAGLPWRAQTSLKKNSVPADGKWHKVSIPLKDFYESGAYSNAQQKWYNGEGLFSWKKVHNLVFDFGEKGLQKDVSIREIVIR
;
A
#
# COMPACT_ATOMS: atom_id res chain seq x y z
N MET A 1 -22.10 34.28 -20.08
CA MET A 1 -20.72 34.77 -20.23
C MET A 1 -19.90 34.06 -19.17
N CYS A 2 -19.03 33.15 -19.58
CA CYS A 2 -18.06 32.52 -18.69
C CYS A 2 -16.89 33.51 -18.57
N ASP A 3 -16.69 34.05 -17.38
CA ASP A 3 -15.50 34.82 -17.07
C ASP A 3 -14.38 33.84 -16.72
N ASN A 4 -13.32 33.88 -17.52
CA ASN A 4 -12.13 33.04 -17.45
C ASN A 4 -10.98 33.79 -16.75
N SER A 5 -11.28 34.51 -15.67
CA SER A 5 -10.32 35.36 -14.96
C SER A 5 -9.51 34.65 -13.86
N TRP A 6 -9.24 33.34 -13.99
CA TRP A 6 -8.43 32.57 -13.02
C TRP A 6 -7.28 31.78 -13.64
N LEU A 7 -6.73 32.26 -14.76
CA LEU A 7 -5.41 31.85 -15.20
C LEU A 7 -4.47 33.04 -15.03
N GLU A 8 -3.39 32.80 -14.29
CA GLU A 8 -2.24 33.67 -13.98
C GLU A 8 -2.33 34.46 -12.67
N ASP A 9 -1.77 33.89 -11.59
CA ASP A 9 -0.56 34.48 -10.99
C ASP A 9 0.22 33.40 -10.19
N ASP A 10 1.54 33.45 -10.38
CA ASP A 10 2.56 32.51 -9.94
C ASP A 10 3.17 33.07 -8.64
N SER A 11 2.48 32.91 -7.50
CA SER A 11 3.09 33.20 -6.18
C SER A 11 2.28 32.64 -5.01
N ASP A 12 2.21 31.32 -4.90
CA ASP A 12 2.15 30.74 -3.55
C ASP A 12 2.83 29.39 -3.50
N SER A 13 3.95 29.33 -2.79
CA SER A 13 4.65 28.12 -2.40
C SER A 13 3.86 27.38 -1.31
N GLU A 14 2.56 27.20 -1.51
CA GLU A 14 1.77 26.29 -0.71
C GLU A 14 2.33 24.89 -0.97
N LEU A 15 2.89 24.29 0.08
CA LEU A 15 3.18 22.87 0.17
C LEU A 15 1.86 22.08 0.01
N LYS A 16 1.34 22.01 -1.22
CA LYS A 16 0.25 21.10 -1.57
C LYS A 16 0.85 19.70 -1.60
N SER A 17 0.60 18.97 -0.52
CA SER A 17 0.80 17.52 -0.48
C SER A 17 -0.26 16.86 -1.36
N MET A 18 -0.03 16.88 -2.68
CA MET A 18 -0.87 16.16 -3.61
C MET A 18 -0.57 14.67 -3.49
N ILE A 19 -1.49 13.92 -2.87
CA ILE A 19 -1.40 12.46 -2.71
C ILE A 19 -1.71 11.76 -4.04
N TYR A 20 -2.48 12.40 -4.93
CA TYR A 20 -2.83 11.86 -6.24
C TYR A 20 -2.49 12.83 -7.39
N LYS A 21 -2.33 12.28 -8.59
CA LYS A 21 -2.06 12.98 -9.85
C LYS A 21 -2.75 12.28 -11.03
N ARG A 22 -2.74 12.93 -12.20
CA ARG A 22 -3.07 12.36 -13.50
C ARG A 22 -2.06 12.88 -14.52
N ASP A 23 -1.70 12.08 -15.52
CA ASP A 23 -0.73 12.52 -16.53
C ASP A 23 -1.44 13.39 -17.60
N PHE A 24 -2.66 13.01 -17.99
CA PHE A 24 -3.52 13.75 -18.93
C PHE A 24 -4.96 13.84 -18.43
N ALA A 25 -5.78 14.66 -19.09
CA ALA A 25 -7.13 14.97 -18.61
C ALA A 25 -8.10 13.77 -18.64
N ASP A 26 -7.81 12.84 -19.53
CA ASP A 26 -8.54 11.61 -19.83
C ASP A 26 -7.90 10.36 -19.21
N GLU A 27 -6.78 10.51 -18.49
CA GLU A 27 -6.11 9.38 -17.83
C GLU A 27 -6.59 9.13 -16.40
N PRO A 28 -6.53 7.87 -15.92
CA PRO A 28 -6.84 7.53 -14.54
C PRO A 28 -5.97 8.28 -13.53
N TYR A 29 -6.56 8.61 -12.39
CA TYR A 29 -5.81 9.10 -11.25
C TYR A 29 -4.86 8.03 -10.70
N TYR A 30 -3.71 8.46 -10.22
CA TYR A 30 -2.74 7.62 -9.52
C TYR A 30 -2.26 8.28 -8.24
N ILE A 31 -1.86 7.45 -7.29
CA ILE A 31 -1.20 7.88 -6.06
C ILE A 31 0.26 8.17 -6.39
N TYR A 32 0.74 9.36 -6.04
CA TYR A 32 2.12 9.78 -6.27
C TYR A 32 2.88 9.90 -4.95
N LEU A 33 3.91 9.07 -4.79
CA LEU A 33 4.71 8.99 -3.59
C LEU A 33 6.10 9.57 -3.88
N LYS A 34 6.35 10.77 -3.36
CA LYS A 34 7.62 11.47 -3.54
C LYS A 34 8.63 11.01 -2.49
N LYS A 35 9.68 10.31 -2.92
CA LYS A 35 10.83 9.85 -2.09
C LYS A 35 10.47 9.60 -0.61
N ALA A 36 9.52 8.69 -0.37
CA ALA A 36 9.05 8.37 0.97
C ALA A 36 10.23 8.00 1.88
N LYS A 37 10.22 8.51 3.12
CA LYS A 37 11.29 8.26 4.09
C LYS A 37 11.29 6.79 4.56
N PRO A 38 12.37 6.32 5.21
CA PRO A 38 12.36 5.03 5.91
C PRO A 38 11.11 4.82 6.76
N TYR A 39 10.53 3.62 6.69
CA TYR A 39 9.32 3.21 7.42
C TYR A 39 8.04 3.97 7.06
N ASN A 40 8.08 4.88 6.08
CA ASN A 40 6.86 5.40 5.50
C ASN A 40 6.18 4.29 4.70
N HIS A 41 4.87 4.34 4.68
CA HIS A 41 4.02 3.41 3.96
C HIS A 41 2.84 4.14 3.33
N LEU A 42 2.22 3.49 2.34
CA LEU A 42 0.86 3.80 1.91
C LEU A 42 -0.07 2.81 2.61
N ASP A 43 -0.98 3.32 3.44
CA ASP A 43 -2.00 2.54 4.13
C ASP A 43 -3.37 2.80 3.51
N ILE A 44 -4.09 1.74 3.19
CA ILE A 44 -5.49 1.76 2.76
C ILE A 44 -6.31 1.11 3.86
N ASP A 45 -6.99 1.95 4.64
CA ASP A 45 -7.97 1.55 5.65
C ASP A 45 -9.30 1.21 4.97
N PHE A 46 -9.81 0.01 5.20
CA PHE A 46 -11.10 -0.43 4.66
C PHE A 46 -12.31 0.10 5.43
N CYS A 47 -12.10 1.05 6.36
CA CYS A 47 -13.11 1.66 7.20
C CYS A 47 -13.87 0.63 8.06
N GLY A 48 -13.14 -0.39 8.54
CA GLY A 48 -13.68 -1.52 9.30
C GLY A 48 -13.05 -2.85 8.89
N ASP A 49 -13.41 -3.92 9.59
CA ASP A 49 -13.00 -5.27 9.25
C ASP A 49 -13.78 -5.78 8.03
N CYS A 50 -13.05 -6.23 7.00
CA CYS A 50 -13.60 -6.89 5.82
C CYS A 50 -13.33 -8.40 5.83
N ASP A 51 -14.30 -9.21 5.38
CA ASP A 51 -14.14 -10.64 5.18
C ASP A 51 -13.70 -10.96 3.74
N PHE A 52 -12.42 -11.29 3.58
CA PHE A 52 -11.80 -11.69 2.33
C PHE A 52 -11.69 -13.22 2.17
N THR A 53 -12.35 -14.01 3.02
CA THR A 53 -12.28 -15.49 2.96
C THR A 53 -12.71 -16.02 1.60
N ALA A 54 -13.77 -15.46 1.01
CA ALA A 54 -14.24 -15.87 -0.31
C ALA A 54 -13.25 -15.49 -1.43
N LEU A 55 -12.60 -14.33 -1.32
CA LEU A 55 -11.57 -13.90 -2.27
C LEU A 55 -10.33 -14.81 -2.18
N PHE A 56 -9.85 -15.06 -0.97
CA PHE A 56 -8.74 -15.99 -0.73
C PHE A 56 -9.07 -17.40 -1.23
N GLY A 57 -10.23 -17.95 -0.85
CA GLY A 57 -10.66 -19.29 -1.19
C GLY A 57 -10.92 -19.52 -2.68
N SER A 58 -11.23 -18.46 -3.44
CA SER A 58 -11.37 -18.52 -4.91
C SER A 58 -10.09 -18.24 -5.68
N GLY A 59 -8.95 -18.14 -4.99
CA GLY A 59 -7.63 -17.99 -5.63
C GLY A 59 -7.40 -16.61 -6.25
N LYS A 60 -8.03 -15.57 -5.70
CA LYS A 60 -7.89 -14.18 -6.16
C LYS A 60 -6.50 -13.63 -5.93
N SER A 61 -6.18 -12.54 -6.61
CA SER A 61 -4.92 -11.82 -6.51
C SER A 61 -5.12 -10.38 -6.08
N LEU A 62 -4.16 -9.83 -5.34
CA LEU A 62 -3.96 -8.39 -5.27
C LEU A 62 -3.31 -7.95 -6.60
N GLU A 63 -3.96 -7.05 -7.32
CA GLU A 63 -3.43 -6.44 -8.53
C GLU A 63 -3.32 -4.92 -8.37
N PHE A 64 -2.31 -4.35 -9.02
CA PHE A 64 -2.14 -2.90 -9.14
C PHE A 64 -1.19 -2.61 -10.29
N GLU A 65 -1.19 -1.36 -10.77
CA GLU A 65 -0.15 -0.86 -11.65
C GLU A 65 0.81 0.02 -10.88
N ILE A 66 2.09 -0.10 -11.21
CA ILE A 66 3.17 0.65 -10.58
C ILE A 66 4.13 1.19 -11.63
N ARG A 67 4.62 2.40 -11.38
CA ARG A 67 5.60 3.09 -12.21
C ARG A 67 6.71 3.67 -11.35
N SER A 68 7.96 3.40 -11.70
CA SER A 68 9.14 3.99 -11.05
C SER A 68 10.37 3.99 -11.95
N ASN A 69 11.36 4.81 -11.58
CA ASN A 69 12.71 4.82 -12.15
C ASN A 69 13.76 4.28 -11.13
N GLN A 70 13.33 3.65 -10.03
CA GLN A 70 14.22 3.06 -9.04
C GLN A 70 14.64 1.64 -9.41
N LYS A 71 15.92 1.43 -9.72
CA LYS A 71 16.48 0.12 -10.15
C LYS A 71 16.42 -0.97 -9.08
N ASP A 72 16.36 -0.58 -7.82
CA ASP A 72 16.33 -1.48 -6.67
C ASP A 72 15.07 -1.29 -5.84
N LEU A 73 13.94 -0.98 -6.50
CA LEU A 73 12.66 -0.91 -5.83
C LEU A 73 12.36 -2.24 -5.16
N ALA A 74 12.16 -2.17 -3.85
CA ALA A 74 11.71 -3.26 -3.02
C ALA A 74 10.73 -2.69 -2.00
N MET A 75 9.69 -3.45 -1.69
CA MET A 75 8.68 -3.09 -0.70
C MET A 75 8.00 -4.34 -0.18
N ASP A 76 7.52 -4.28 1.05
CA ASP A 76 6.62 -5.27 1.59
C ASP A 76 5.18 -4.85 1.34
N LEU A 77 4.32 -5.82 1.05
CA LEU A 77 2.89 -5.61 1.00
C LEU A 77 2.26 -6.50 2.05
N TYR A 78 1.37 -5.96 2.87
CA TYR A 78 0.68 -6.79 3.83
C TYR A 78 -0.77 -6.37 4.07
N PHE A 79 -1.60 -7.40 4.24
CA PHE A 79 -2.93 -7.26 4.84
C PHE A 79 -2.78 -7.36 6.35
N MET A 80 -3.45 -6.48 7.08
CA MET A 80 -3.31 -6.38 8.53
C MET A 80 -4.68 -6.40 9.20
N GLN A 81 -4.76 -7.06 10.36
CA GLN A 81 -5.93 -7.02 11.24
C GLN A 81 -5.86 -5.81 12.19
N GLN A 82 -7.00 -5.37 12.70
CA GLN A 82 -7.03 -4.31 13.70
C GLN A 82 -6.46 -4.79 15.05
N GLU A 83 -5.68 -3.95 15.73
CA GLU A 83 -5.28 -4.19 17.12
C GLU A 83 -6.46 -3.94 18.06
N VAL A 84 -6.80 -4.93 18.90
CA VAL A 84 -7.86 -4.87 19.90
C VAL A 84 -7.25 -4.97 21.30
N ASN A 85 -7.21 -3.84 21.99
CA ASN A 85 -6.65 -3.76 23.35
C ASN A 85 -7.41 -4.65 24.34
N GLY A 86 -6.66 -5.34 25.20
CA GLY A 86 -7.22 -6.22 26.23
C GLY A 86 -7.64 -7.61 25.75
N ALA A 87 -7.56 -7.93 24.45
CA ALA A 87 -7.89 -9.24 23.89
C ALA A 87 -6.69 -10.22 23.82
N GLY A 88 -5.57 -9.88 24.47
CA GLY A 88 -4.35 -10.70 24.44
C GLY A 88 -3.83 -10.91 23.02
N LYS A 89 -3.32 -12.12 22.72
CA LYS A 89 -2.80 -12.46 21.38
C LYS A 89 -3.85 -12.43 20.28
N ALA A 90 -5.13 -12.68 20.61
CA ALA A 90 -6.22 -12.66 19.64
C ALA A 90 -6.58 -11.24 19.16
N GLY A 91 -6.16 -10.21 19.90
CA GLY A 91 -6.29 -8.82 19.52
C GLY A 91 -5.03 -8.20 18.94
N LEU A 92 -4.02 -8.98 18.58
CA LEU A 92 -2.82 -8.44 17.94
C LEU A 92 -3.08 -8.16 16.45
N PRO A 93 -2.45 -7.14 15.86
CA PRO A 93 -2.62 -6.80 14.45
C PRO A 93 -1.78 -7.74 13.58
N TRP A 94 -2.18 -9.00 13.50
CA TRP A 94 -1.49 -10.00 12.67
C TRP A 94 -1.47 -9.57 11.21
N ARG A 95 -0.37 -9.90 10.53
CA ARG A 95 -0.11 -9.49 9.15
C ARG A 95 0.08 -10.70 8.26
N ALA A 96 -0.64 -10.75 7.15
CA ALA A 96 -0.29 -11.59 6.02
C ALA A 96 0.52 -10.76 5.04
N GLN A 97 1.77 -11.14 4.79
CA GLN A 97 2.78 -10.36 4.08
C GLN A 97 3.31 -11.09 2.85
N THR A 98 3.71 -10.30 1.86
CA THR A 98 4.56 -10.71 0.74
C THR A 98 5.56 -9.58 0.43
N SER A 99 6.57 -9.85 -0.39
CA SER A 99 7.60 -8.86 -0.74
C SER A 99 7.74 -8.73 -2.25
N LEU A 100 7.64 -7.50 -2.75
CA LEU A 100 8.19 -7.16 -4.05
C LEU A 100 9.70 -7.06 -3.92
N LYS A 101 10.40 -8.05 -4.48
CA LYS A 101 11.86 -8.09 -4.48
C LYS A 101 12.44 -7.10 -5.49
N LYS A 102 13.72 -6.77 -5.32
CA LYS A 102 14.49 -6.01 -6.31
C LYS A 102 14.31 -6.61 -7.73
N ASN A 103 14.14 -5.73 -8.71
CA ASN A 103 13.91 -6.06 -10.12
C ASN A 103 12.57 -6.77 -10.44
N SER A 104 11.63 -6.86 -9.49
CA SER A 104 10.28 -7.39 -9.79
C SER A 104 9.47 -6.46 -10.70
N VAL A 105 9.83 -5.18 -10.72
CA VAL A 105 9.23 -4.14 -11.57
C VAL A 105 10.36 -3.47 -12.37
N PRO A 106 10.24 -3.33 -13.70
CA PRO A 106 11.20 -2.59 -14.50
C PRO A 106 11.31 -1.12 -14.08
N ALA A 107 12.55 -0.63 -13.98
CA ALA A 107 12.84 0.76 -13.63
C ALA A 107 12.97 1.63 -14.89
N ASP A 108 11.93 1.65 -15.73
CA ASP A 108 11.92 2.30 -17.04
C ASP A 108 10.94 3.48 -17.13
N GLY A 109 10.34 3.88 -16.00
CA GLY A 109 9.40 4.99 -15.94
C GLY A 109 8.07 4.72 -16.64
N LYS A 110 7.75 3.46 -16.94
CA LYS A 110 6.46 3.05 -17.52
C LYS A 110 5.59 2.37 -16.47
N TRP A 111 4.30 2.27 -16.78
CA TRP A 111 3.34 1.51 -15.98
C TRP A 111 3.53 0.01 -16.23
N HIS A 112 3.64 -0.74 -15.14
CA HIS A 112 3.69 -2.21 -15.17
C HIS A 112 2.64 -2.78 -14.23
N LYS A 113 1.92 -3.79 -14.70
CA LYS A 113 0.95 -4.51 -13.89
C LYS A 113 1.68 -5.50 -12.97
N VAL A 114 1.33 -5.46 -11.69
CA VAL A 114 1.70 -6.46 -10.69
C VAL A 114 0.44 -7.24 -10.32
N SER A 115 0.57 -8.56 -10.20
CA SER A 115 -0.50 -9.46 -9.74
C SER A 115 0.11 -10.47 -8.79
N ILE A 116 -0.32 -10.46 -7.53
CA ILE A 116 0.18 -11.33 -6.48
C ILE A 116 -1.00 -12.16 -5.94
N PRO A 117 -1.01 -13.48 -6.15
CA PRO A 117 -2.01 -14.36 -5.57
C PRO A 117 -2.11 -14.18 -4.06
N LEU A 118 -3.33 -14.09 -3.50
CA LEU A 118 -3.51 -13.95 -2.05
C LEU A 118 -2.92 -15.13 -1.26
N LYS A 119 -2.83 -16.31 -1.88
CA LYS A 119 -2.18 -17.51 -1.31
C LYS A 119 -0.67 -17.39 -1.14
N ASP A 120 -0.02 -16.43 -1.81
CA ASP A 120 1.43 -16.21 -1.71
C ASP A 120 1.79 -15.26 -0.55
N PHE A 121 0.78 -14.76 0.18
CA PHE A 121 0.97 -14.04 1.42
C PHE A 121 1.09 -15.03 2.59
N TYR A 122 2.11 -14.85 3.41
CA TYR A 122 2.36 -15.66 4.61
C TYR A 122 2.24 -14.80 5.86
N GLU A 123 1.87 -15.40 7.00
CA GLU A 123 1.83 -14.65 8.25
C GLU A 123 3.25 -14.27 8.70
N SER A 124 3.56 -12.97 8.78
CA SER A 124 4.87 -12.50 9.22
C SER A 124 4.96 -12.24 10.72
N GLY A 125 3.83 -11.95 11.36
CA GLY A 125 3.73 -11.64 12.78
C GLY A 125 2.86 -10.41 13.05
N ALA A 126 3.05 -9.79 14.22
CA ALA A 126 2.32 -8.61 14.65
C ALA A 126 3.22 -7.68 15.48
N TYR A 127 3.16 -6.38 15.21
CA TYR A 127 3.68 -5.38 16.15
C TYR A 127 2.53 -4.83 16.98
N SER A 128 2.55 -5.06 18.30
CA SER A 128 1.58 -4.45 19.21
C SER A 128 2.02 -3.03 19.54
N ASN A 129 1.20 -2.03 19.20
CA ASN A 129 1.42 -0.67 19.64
C ASN A 129 1.11 -0.53 21.14
N ALA A 130 0.11 -1.24 21.65
CA ALA A 130 -0.22 -1.17 23.07
C ALA A 130 0.91 -1.71 23.97
N GLN A 131 1.64 -2.71 23.49
CA GLN A 131 2.70 -3.38 24.25
C GLN A 131 4.11 -3.01 23.77
N GLN A 132 4.22 -2.21 22.70
CA GLN A 132 5.48 -1.79 22.08
C GLN A 132 6.41 -3.00 21.80
N LYS A 133 5.84 -4.05 21.21
CA LYS A 133 6.52 -5.35 21.06
C LYS A 133 6.14 -6.07 19.79
N TRP A 134 7.15 -6.69 19.16
CA TRP A 134 6.97 -7.64 18.06
C TRP A 134 6.62 -9.05 18.57
N TYR A 135 5.70 -9.68 17.86
CA TYR A 135 5.28 -11.06 17.99
C TYR A 135 5.53 -11.78 16.66
N ASN A 136 6.23 -12.91 16.71
CA ASN A 136 6.43 -13.76 15.53
C ASN A 136 5.11 -14.43 15.13
N GLY A 137 4.99 -14.84 13.86
CA GLY A 137 3.80 -15.52 13.36
C GLY A 137 3.44 -16.78 14.16
N GLU A 138 2.16 -16.91 14.48
CA GLU A 138 1.56 -18.01 15.24
C GLU A 138 0.39 -18.68 14.50
N GLY A 139 0.10 -18.27 13.25
CA GLY A 139 -1.04 -18.75 12.46
C GLY A 139 -2.37 -18.15 12.91
N LEU A 140 -2.34 -16.94 13.45
CA LEU A 140 -3.48 -16.22 14.02
C LEU A 140 -4.08 -15.16 13.08
N PHE A 141 -3.40 -14.84 11.98
CA PHE A 141 -3.97 -14.02 10.92
C PHE A 141 -5.24 -14.66 10.36
N SER A 142 -6.27 -13.85 10.15
CA SER A 142 -7.53 -14.30 9.57
C SER A 142 -8.00 -13.37 8.47
N TRP A 143 -8.22 -13.95 7.29
CA TRP A 143 -8.87 -13.28 6.16
C TRP A 143 -10.30 -12.82 6.46
N LYS A 144 -10.91 -13.23 7.59
CA LYS A 144 -12.26 -12.79 7.99
C LYS A 144 -12.31 -11.35 8.54
N LYS A 145 -11.16 -10.79 8.90
CA LYS A 145 -11.07 -9.52 9.63
C LYS A 145 -9.90 -8.67 9.12
N VAL A 146 -9.84 -8.50 7.80
CA VAL A 146 -8.81 -7.67 7.18
C VAL A 146 -9.20 -6.20 7.37
N HIS A 147 -8.34 -5.42 8.01
CA HIS A 147 -8.60 -4.02 8.32
C HIS A 147 -7.87 -3.07 7.35
N ASN A 148 -6.62 -3.39 7.01
CA ASN A 148 -5.78 -2.55 6.14
C ASN A 148 -5.10 -3.37 5.05
N LEU A 149 -4.82 -2.70 3.93
CA LEU A 149 -3.78 -3.09 2.98
C LEU A 149 -2.66 -2.04 3.02
N VAL A 150 -1.43 -2.48 3.24
CA VAL A 150 -0.27 -1.60 3.41
C VAL A 150 0.81 -1.90 2.37
N PHE A 151 1.37 -0.85 1.78
CA PHE A 151 2.59 -0.87 0.98
C PHE A 151 3.70 -0.22 1.81
N ASP A 152 4.59 -1.03 2.37
CA ASP A 152 5.69 -0.59 3.23
C ASP A 152 7.00 -0.46 2.44
N PHE A 153 7.56 0.75 2.41
CA PHE A 153 8.78 1.05 1.67
C PHE A 153 10.06 0.70 2.47
N GLY A 154 9.90 0.12 3.65
CA GLY A 154 10.95 -0.48 4.45
C GLY A 154 11.97 0.51 5.00
N GLU A 155 13.05 -0.02 5.58
CA GLU A 155 14.09 0.75 6.29
C GLU A 155 14.85 1.72 5.39
N LYS A 156 14.83 1.50 4.07
CA LYS A 156 15.52 2.36 3.09
C LYS A 156 14.61 3.44 2.53
N GLY A 157 13.29 3.31 2.68
CA GLY A 157 12.32 4.14 1.99
C GLY A 157 12.49 4.13 0.47
N LEU A 158 11.97 5.16 -0.19
CA LEU A 158 12.05 5.35 -1.62
C LEU A 158 13.18 6.33 -2.00
N GLN A 159 14.11 5.86 -2.83
CA GLN A 159 15.22 6.66 -3.38
C GLN A 159 14.78 7.50 -4.59
N LYS A 160 13.75 7.04 -5.30
CA LYS A 160 13.05 7.76 -6.38
C LYS A 160 11.55 7.74 -6.12
N ASP A 161 10.82 8.54 -6.87
CA ASP A 161 9.37 8.56 -6.75
C ASP A 161 8.75 7.27 -7.26
N VAL A 162 7.59 6.93 -6.70
CA VAL A 162 6.77 5.79 -7.11
C VAL A 162 5.36 6.30 -7.37
N SER A 163 4.75 5.81 -8.44
CA SER A 163 3.33 6.03 -8.73
C SER A 163 2.59 4.69 -8.70
N ILE A 164 1.42 4.63 -8.08
CA ILE A 164 0.60 3.42 -7.95
C ILE A 164 -0.84 3.75 -8.36
N ARG A 165 -1.49 2.87 -9.13
CA ARG A 165 -2.91 2.98 -9.49
C ARG A 165 -3.59 1.63 -9.61
N GLU A 166 -4.90 1.66 -9.78
CA GLU A 166 -5.75 0.48 -10.05
C GLU A 166 -5.57 -0.67 -9.03
N ILE A 167 -5.47 -0.32 -7.75
CA ILE A 167 -5.36 -1.30 -6.67
C ILE A 167 -6.69 -2.05 -6.55
N VAL A 168 -6.67 -3.36 -6.81
CA VAL A 168 -7.87 -4.21 -6.87
C VAL A 168 -7.56 -5.62 -6.36
N ILE A 169 -8.56 -6.29 -5.80
CA ILE A 169 -8.48 -7.72 -5.44
C ILE A 169 -9.47 -8.47 -6.33
N ARG A 170 -9.00 -9.35 -7.21
CA ARG A 170 -9.86 -10.06 -8.19
C ARG A 170 -9.30 -11.34 -8.77
#